data_AF-X0HHX1-F1
#
_entry.id   AF-X0HHX1-F1
#
_cell.length_a   1.000
_cell.length_b   1.000
_cell.length_c   1.000
_cell.angle_alpha   90.00
_cell.angle_beta   90.00
_cell.angle_gamma   90.00
#
_symmetry.space_group_name_H-M   'P 1'
#
loop_
_entity.id
_entity.type
_entity.pdbx_description
1 polymer ?
#
loop_
_entity_poly.entity_id
_entity_poly.type
_entity_poly.pdbx_seq_one_letter_code
_entity_poly.pdbx_strand_id
1 'polypeptide(L)'
;MSLSPNQPLHRLSVENSWFATRPILWTSQHLNLMGVRFQHFEGPLHAPQPRGDDVKDLDAIEVVYHVTRLATVSSTVMKLKSALYLLCAPGSPLGYAAKFFYARRPVHETLCHVLHVAKPSPKKQPPVIGYAYYKDINRERQRRFTPRLHPKSDINHPVERLCRLYLRKVTPDNWSDDPYIVCLLLALAQAQSIKQREEKPETFPVRLFLVVDGDKNYAHVFQADVDAHILKALDEPTLDLNGVAWPRITHTKVALQSYLTLPGRIVAELLGSYMEEKAEKRKYEDDAEAPMKRVKTTL
;
A
#
# COMPACT_ATOMS: atom_id res chain seq x y z
N MET A 1 -14.36 -29.35 -10.03
CA MET A 1 -12.97 -29.24 -10.51
C MET A 1 -12.24 -28.26 -9.60
N SER A 2 -11.17 -28.68 -8.93
CA SER A 2 -10.35 -27.78 -8.11
C SER A 2 -9.59 -26.84 -9.06
N LEU A 3 -10.00 -25.57 -9.11
CA LEU A 3 -9.28 -24.54 -9.86
C LEU A 3 -7.91 -24.35 -9.21
N SER A 4 -6.85 -24.51 -10.00
CA SER A 4 -5.49 -24.23 -9.54
C SER A 4 -5.26 -22.72 -9.68
N PRO A 5 -4.85 -22.01 -8.62
CA PRO A 5 -4.60 -20.56 -8.66
C PRO A 5 -3.44 -20.16 -9.59
N ASN A 6 -2.72 -21.16 -10.11
CA ASN A 6 -1.49 -21.00 -10.89
C ASN A 6 -1.73 -21.10 -12.41
N GLN A 7 -2.98 -21.14 -12.87
CA GLN A 7 -3.28 -21.15 -14.30
C GLN A 7 -3.06 -19.77 -14.93
N PRO A 8 -2.84 -19.69 -16.27
CA PRO A 8 -2.76 -18.41 -16.98
C PRO A 8 -3.99 -17.52 -16.73
N LEU A 9 -3.76 -16.21 -16.55
CA LEU A 9 -4.83 -15.23 -16.29
C LEU A 9 -5.90 -15.20 -17.39
N HIS A 10 -5.50 -15.42 -18.64
CA HIS A 10 -6.40 -15.55 -19.78
C HIS A 10 -7.36 -16.73 -19.58
N ARG A 11 -6.84 -17.89 -19.15
CA ARG A 11 -7.66 -19.07 -18.89
C ARG A 11 -8.63 -18.83 -17.73
N LEU A 12 -8.16 -18.21 -16.65
CA LEU A 12 -9.04 -17.81 -15.53
C LEU A 12 -10.17 -16.90 -16.00
N SER A 13 -9.88 -15.96 -16.92
CA SER A 13 -10.89 -15.05 -17.51
C SER A 13 -11.92 -15.77 -18.39
N VAL A 14 -11.50 -16.81 -19.13
CA VAL A 14 -12.39 -17.62 -19.98
C VAL A 14 -13.26 -18.54 -19.13
N GLU A 15 -12.68 -19.21 -18.14
CA GLU A 15 -13.41 -20.15 -17.26
C GLU A 15 -14.31 -19.41 -16.25
N ASN A 16 -13.98 -18.16 -15.91
CA ASN A 16 -14.71 -17.33 -14.97
C ASN A 16 -15.06 -15.99 -15.62
N SER A 17 -16.23 -15.90 -16.26
CA SER A 17 -16.69 -14.69 -16.95
C SER A 17 -16.78 -13.44 -16.05
N TRP A 18 -16.85 -13.63 -14.73
CA TRP A 18 -16.87 -12.55 -13.73
C TRP A 18 -15.47 -12.05 -13.33
N PHE A 19 -14.39 -12.78 -13.65
CA PHE A 19 -13.02 -12.47 -13.24
C PHE A 19 -12.47 -11.23 -13.96
N ALA A 20 -12.75 -11.11 -15.26
CA ALA A 20 -12.32 -9.99 -16.10
C ALA A 20 -13.19 -8.74 -15.90
N THR A 21 -13.32 -8.28 -14.65
CA THR A 21 -14.04 -7.05 -14.29
C THR A 21 -13.07 -5.97 -13.79
N ARG A 22 -13.56 -4.73 -13.65
CA ARG A 22 -12.76 -3.62 -13.12
C ARG A 22 -12.33 -3.91 -11.68
N PRO A 23 -11.07 -3.63 -11.28
CA PRO A 23 -10.59 -3.96 -9.94
C PRO A 23 -11.41 -3.38 -8.79
N ILE A 24 -12.01 -2.20 -8.97
CA ILE A 24 -12.90 -1.58 -7.96
C ILE A 24 -14.15 -2.43 -7.64
N LEU A 25 -14.48 -3.39 -8.52
CA LEU A 25 -15.60 -4.31 -8.41
C LEU A 25 -15.16 -5.72 -7.97
N TRP A 26 -13.88 -5.93 -7.67
CA TRP A 26 -13.41 -7.20 -7.15
C TRP A 26 -14.07 -7.53 -5.81
N THR A 27 -14.28 -8.83 -5.60
CA THR A 27 -14.98 -9.41 -4.45
C THR A 27 -14.08 -10.48 -3.81
N SER A 28 -14.47 -11.00 -2.64
CA SER A 28 -13.77 -12.13 -2.00
C SER A 28 -13.64 -13.36 -2.92
N GLN A 29 -14.55 -13.51 -3.88
CA GLN A 29 -14.48 -14.54 -4.92
C GLN A 29 -13.19 -14.44 -5.76
N HIS A 30 -12.71 -13.22 -6.04
CA HIS A 30 -11.46 -12.99 -6.77
C HIS A 30 -10.26 -13.41 -5.91
N LEU A 31 -10.27 -13.06 -4.63
CA LEU A 31 -9.21 -13.46 -3.69
C LEU A 31 -9.12 -14.97 -3.56
N ASN A 32 -10.25 -15.64 -3.43
CA ASN A 32 -10.32 -17.10 -3.35
C ASN A 32 -9.80 -17.77 -4.63
N LEU A 33 -10.13 -17.24 -5.81
CA LEU A 33 -9.64 -17.76 -7.09
C LEU A 33 -8.12 -17.59 -7.23
N MET A 34 -7.58 -16.45 -6.80
CA MET A 34 -6.14 -16.18 -6.81
C MET A 34 -5.39 -16.82 -5.62
N GLY A 35 -6.10 -17.36 -4.62
CA GLY A 35 -5.48 -17.86 -3.39
C GLY A 35 -4.83 -16.78 -2.52
N VAL A 36 -5.19 -15.50 -2.70
CA VAL A 36 -4.66 -14.38 -1.91
C VAL A 36 -5.25 -14.41 -0.50
N ARG A 37 -4.41 -14.17 0.51
CA ARG A 37 -4.83 -14.12 1.92
C ARG A 37 -4.25 -12.90 2.64
N PHE A 38 -5.06 -12.30 3.49
CA PHE A 38 -4.66 -11.27 4.42
C PHE A 38 -4.27 -11.88 5.76
N GLN A 39 -3.21 -11.36 6.37
CA GLN A 39 -2.76 -11.70 7.72
C GLN A 39 -2.78 -10.44 8.56
N HIS A 40 -3.68 -10.40 9.55
CA HIS A 40 -3.87 -9.24 10.41
C HIS A 40 -3.09 -9.41 11.71
N PHE A 41 -2.35 -8.37 12.07
CA PHE A 41 -1.61 -8.27 13.32
C PHE A 41 -2.16 -7.12 14.15
N GLU A 42 -2.27 -7.31 15.46
CA GLU A 42 -2.85 -6.31 16.37
C GLU A 42 -1.94 -5.11 16.65
N GLY A 43 -0.67 -5.17 16.23
CA GLY A 43 0.30 -4.09 16.44
C GLY A 43 1.34 -3.98 15.32
N PRO A 44 2.21 -2.97 15.38
CA PRO A 44 3.31 -2.80 14.43
C PRO A 44 4.29 -3.97 14.54
N LEU A 45 4.83 -4.40 13.39
CA LEU A 45 5.83 -5.46 13.34
C LEU A 45 7.25 -4.94 13.56
N HIS A 46 7.46 -3.64 13.32
CA HIS A 46 8.77 -3.03 13.39
C HIS A 46 8.87 -2.01 14.53
N ALA A 47 10.00 -2.04 15.25
CA ALA A 47 10.27 -1.09 16.31
C ALA A 47 10.36 0.35 15.75
N PRO A 48 9.93 1.38 16.49
CA PRO A 48 10.05 2.77 16.05
C PRO A 48 11.50 3.10 15.69
N GLN A 49 11.71 3.67 14.52
CA GLN A 49 13.04 4.07 14.04
C GLN A 49 13.20 5.58 14.17
N PRO A 50 14.35 6.09 14.67
CA PRO A 50 14.64 7.51 14.63
C PRO A 50 14.66 7.99 13.18
N ARG A 51 14.19 9.22 12.95
CA ARG A 51 14.44 9.91 11.68
C ARG A 51 15.94 10.13 11.59
N GLY A 52 16.54 9.86 10.43
CA GLY A 52 17.98 10.07 10.27
C GLY A 52 18.28 11.56 10.32
N ASP A 53 19.48 11.90 10.77
CA ASP A 53 19.93 13.27 11.07
C ASP A 53 19.81 14.27 9.89
N ASP A 54 19.61 13.78 8.65
CA ASP A 54 19.46 14.61 7.43
C ASP A 54 18.05 15.17 7.19
N VAL A 55 17.03 14.72 7.93
CA VAL A 55 15.68 15.28 7.83
C VAL A 55 15.56 16.38 8.86
N LYS A 56 15.44 17.65 8.45
CA LYS A 56 15.05 18.75 9.34
C LYS A 56 13.95 18.25 10.26
N ASP A 57 14.18 18.28 11.57
CA ASP A 57 13.19 17.86 12.55
C ASP A 57 11.86 18.52 12.19
N LEU A 58 10.82 17.69 12.00
CA LEU A 58 9.50 18.22 11.72
C LEU A 58 9.09 19.07 12.91
N ASP A 59 8.55 20.25 12.62
CA ASP A 59 8.02 21.11 13.67
C ASP A 59 6.93 20.36 14.47
N ALA A 60 7.07 20.33 15.79
CA ALA A 60 6.21 19.55 16.67
C ALA A 60 4.74 19.98 16.58
N ILE A 61 4.48 21.28 16.39
CA ILE A 61 3.13 21.83 16.25
C ILE A 61 2.52 21.36 14.93
N GLU A 62 3.29 21.44 13.85
CA GLU A 62 2.86 20.95 12.53
C GLU A 62 2.63 19.44 12.52
N VAL A 63 3.47 18.65 13.19
CA VAL A 63 3.24 17.20 13.35
C VAL A 63 1.89 16.96 14.03
N VAL A 64 1.65 17.58 15.18
CA VAL A 64 0.39 17.45 15.91
C VAL A 64 -0.80 17.86 15.04
N TYR A 65 -0.68 18.98 14.32
CA TYR A 65 -1.71 19.47 13.40
C TYR A 65 -2.02 18.44 12.31
N HIS A 66 -0.99 17.93 11.63
CA HIS A 66 -1.16 16.99 10.53
C HIS A 66 -1.67 15.62 10.96
N VAL A 67 -1.24 15.11 12.11
CA VAL A 67 -1.76 13.86 12.70
C VAL A 67 -3.22 14.03 13.11
N THR A 68 -3.56 15.14 13.78
CA THR A 68 -4.95 15.43 14.16
C THR A 68 -5.83 15.51 12.91
N ARG A 69 -5.34 16.11 11.83
CA ARG A 69 -6.05 16.18 10.55
C ARG A 69 -6.22 14.80 9.90
N LEU A 70 -5.21 13.93 9.97
CA LEU A 70 -5.34 12.54 9.53
C LEU A 70 -6.38 11.77 10.33
N ALA A 71 -6.52 12.01 11.64
CA ALA A 71 -7.50 11.34 12.49
C ALA A 71 -8.93 11.88 12.28
N THR A 72 -9.09 13.19 12.15
CA THR A 72 -10.39 13.84 12.34
C THR A 72 -11.02 14.43 11.08
N VAL A 73 -10.22 14.85 10.10
CA VAL A 73 -10.74 15.53 8.90
C VAL A 73 -11.10 14.52 7.83
N SER A 74 -12.29 14.66 7.25
CA SER A 74 -12.83 13.74 6.25
C SER A 74 -12.51 14.11 4.79
N SER A 75 -11.83 15.24 4.56
CA SER A 75 -11.42 15.72 3.24
C SER A 75 -10.21 14.95 2.70
N THR A 76 -10.39 14.31 1.53
CA THR A 76 -9.36 13.59 0.78
C THR A 76 -8.10 14.41 0.57
N VAL A 77 -8.26 15.64 0.07
CA VAL A 77 -7.13 16.53 -0.24
C VAL A 77 -6.35 16.88 1.03
N MET A 78 -7.05 17.13 2.14
CA MET A 78 -6.40 17.48 3.41
C MET A 78 -5.70 16.28 4.05
N LYS A 79 -6.27 15.08 3.96
CA LYS A 79 -5.59 13.86 4.44
C LYS A 79 -4.36 13.53 3.59
N LEU A 80 -4.44 13.62 2.27
CA LEU A 80 -3.29 13.43 1.38
C LEU A 80 -2.17 14.43 1.70
N LYS A 81 -2.50 15.72 1.87
CA LYS A 81 -1.52 16.75 2.28
C LYS A 81 -0.86 16.41 3.61
N SER A 82 -1.62 15.88 4.58
CA SER A 82 -1.02 15.44 5.85
C SER A 82 -0.13 14.21 5.69
N ALA A 83 -0.55 13.22 4.91
CA ALA A 83 0.28 12.04 4.63
C ALA A 83 1.59 12.44 3.96
N LEU A 84 1.55 13.35 2.98
CA LEU A 84 2.74 13.89 2.32
C LEU A 84 3.66 14.62 3.30
N TYR A 85 3.12 15.51 4.14
CA TYR A 85 3.92 16.23 5.15
C TYR A 85 4.58 15.26 6.14
N LEU A 86 3.84 14.26 6.60
CA LEU A 86 4.31 13.33 7.62
C LEU A 86 5.28 12.29 7.06
N LEU A 87 5.25 11.95 5.76
CA LEU A 87 6.02 10.81 5.23
C LEU A 87 7.08 11.18 4.19
N CYS A 88 6.91 12.26 3.44
CA CYS A 88 7.81 12.63 2.34
C CYS A 88 8.85 13.68 2.78
N ALA A 89 9.97 13.74 2.04
CA ALA A 89 10.95 14.82 2.26
C ALA A 89 10.39 16.16 1.77
N PRO A 90 10.73 17.29 2.41
CA PRO A 90 10.46 18.61 1.84
C PRO A 90 10.98 18.70 0.39
N GLY A 91 10.13 19.17 -0.54
CA GLY A 91 10.48 19.26 -1.97
C GLY A 91 10.35 17.97 -2.77
N SER A 92 9.88 16.87 -2.17
CA SER A 92 9.54 15.65 -2.92
C SER A 92 8.47 15.96 -3.97
N PRO A 93 8.54 15.36 -5.18
CA PRO A 93 7.49 15.54 -6.17
C PRO A 93 6.15 15.10 -5.61
N LEU A 94 5.10 15.83 -5.98
CA LEU A 94 3.73 15.45 -5.63
C LEU A 94 3.47 14.03 -6.14
N GLY A 95 2.93 13.18 -5.27
CA GLY A 95 2.61 11.81 -5.63
C GLY A 95 1.64 11.77 -6.82
N TYR A 96 1.84 10.81 -7.71
CA TYR A 96 0.92 10.53 -8.81
C TYR A 96 0.09 9.28 -8.49
N ALA A 97 -1.10 9.20 -9.08
CA ALA A 97 -1.95 8.01 -8.95
C ALA A 97 -1.31 6.81 -9.65
N ALA A 98 -1.12 5.71 -8.94
CA ALA A 98 -0.67 4.46 -9.53
C ALA A 98 -1.73 3.95 -10.51
N LYS A 99 -1.29 3.35 -11.62
CA LYS A 99 -2.18 2.75 -12.62
C LYS A 99 -2.02 1.24 -12.58
N PHE A 100 -3.13 0.54 -12.64
CA PHE A 100 -3.15 -0.91 -12.78
C PHE A 100 -3.18 -1.25 -14.27
N PHE A 101 -2.20 -2.06 -14.69
CA PHE A 101 -2.04 -2.51 -16.06
C PHE A 101 -2.48 -3.96 -16.20
N TYR A 102 -3.10 -4.28 -17.33
CA TYR A 102 -3.42 -5.64 -17.74
C TYR A 102 -3.26 -5.73 -19.26
N ALA A 103 -2.62 -6.79 -19.74
CA ALA A 103 -2.24 -6.93 -21.14
C ALA A 103 -1.47 -5.69 -21.68
N ARG A 104 -0.55 -5.15 -20.86
CA ARG A 104 0.22 -3.91 -21.12
C ARG A 104 -0.63 -2.64 -21.34
N ARG A 105 -1.92 -2.66 -21.01
CA ARG A 105 -2.82 -1.50 -21.12
C ARG A 105 -3.19 -0.99 -19.73
N PRO A 106 -3.21 0.34 -19.50
CA PRO A 106 -3.74 0.88 -18.26
C PRO A 106 -5.26 0.68 -18.24
N VAL A 107 -5.74 -0.29 -17.47
CA VAL A 107 -7.18 -0.62 -17.40
C VAL A 107 -7.88 0.07 -16.24
N HIS A 108 -7.13 0.56 -15.25
CA HIS A 108 -7.68 1.25 -14.09
C HIS A 108 -6.68 2.26 -13.51
N GLU A 109 -7.12 3.50 -13.33
CA GLU A 109 -6.39 4.52 -12.56
C GLU A 109 -6.80 4.39 -11.09
N THR A 110 -5.84 4.09 -10.23
CA THR A 110 -6.13 3.80 -8.83
C THR A 110 -6.31 5.07 -8.01
N LEU A 111 -6.86 4.92 -6.80
CA LEU A 111 -6.95 5.99 -5.80
C LEU A 111 -5.70 6.02 -4.88
N CYS A 112 -4.64 5.30 -5.26
CA CYS A 112 -3.42 5.17 -4.50
C CYS A 112 -2.33 6.09 -5.08
N HIS A 113 -1.83 7.01 -4.26
CA HIS A 113 -0.79 7.95 -4.62
C HIS A 113 0.57 7.38 -4.24
N VAL A 114 1.49 7.27 -5.21
CA VAL A 114 2.86 6.84 -4.94
C VAL A 114 3.57 7.93 -4.13
N LEU A 115 4.16 7.54 -3.01
CA LEU A 115 4.91 8.42 -2.12
C LEU A 115 6.41 8.25 -2.31
N HIS A 116 7.13 9.36 -2.23
CA HIS A 116 8.58 9.40 -2.21
C HIS A 116 9.05 9.66 -0.77
N VAL A 117 9.25 8.58 -0.02
CA VAL A 117 9.66 8.66 1.38
C VAL A 117 11.12 9.13 1.47
N ALA A 118 11.36 10.03 2.41
CA ALA A 118 12.60 10.81 2.54
C ALA A 118 13.90 10.02 2.75
N LYS A 119 13.81 8.69 2.97
CA LYS A 119 14.99 7.87 3.24
C LYS A 119 15.30 7.02 2.00
N PRO A 120 16.46 7.21 1.35
CA PRO A 120 16.99 6.18 0.47
C PRO A 120 17.31 4.96 1.34
N SER A 121 16.60 3.86 1.11
CA SER A 121 16.99 2.56 1.65
C SER A 121 18.45 2.28 1.25
N PRO A 122 19.34 1.83 2.16
CA PRO A 122 20.68 1.36 1.80
C PRO A 122 20.63 0.14 0.86
N LYS A 123 19.55 -0.64 0.88
CA LYS A 123 19.34 -1.73 -0.09
C LYS A 123 19.12 -1.18 -1.49
N LYS A 124 19.68 -1.87 -2.48
CA LYS A 124 19.58 -1.56 -3.93
C LYS A 124 18.15 -1.29 -4.41
N GLN A 125 17.13 -1.82 -3.72
CA GLN A 125 15.72 -1.63 -4.07
C GLN A 125 14.85 -1.38 -2.83
N PRO A 126 14.51 -0.10 -2.51
CA PRO A 126 13.52 0.21 -1.49
C PRO A 126 12.12 -0.29 -1.87
N PRO A 127 11.24 -0.50 -0.88
CA PRO A 127 9.82 -0.71 -1.14
C PRO A 127 9.18 0.50 -1.79
N VAL A 128 8.24 0.26 -2.72
CA VAL A 128 7.36 1.33 -3.21
C VAL A 128 6.23 1.55 -2.23
N ILE A 129 6.13 2.79 -1.78
CA ILE A 129 5.16 3.21 -0.77
C ILE A 129 4.01 3.93 -1.48
N GLY A 130 2.79 3.50 -1.20
CA GLY A 130 1.56 4.14 -1.65
C GLY A 130 0.75 4.69 -0.50
N TYR A 131 -0.07 5.70 -0.78
CA TYR A 131 -1.08 6.21 0.14
C TYR A 131 -2.46 6.15 -0.49
N ALA A 132 -3.44 5.66 0.28
CA ALA A 132 -4.84 5.72 -0.10
C ALA A 132 -5.72 6.15 1.07
N TYR A 133 -6.89 6.69 0.74
CA TYR A 133 -7.93 7.00 1.70
C TYR A 133 -9.16 6.15 1.40
N TYR A 134 -9.52 5.27 2.34
CA TYR A 134 -10.54 4.25 2.10
C TYR A 134 -11.93 4.84 1.80
N LYS A 135 -12.21 6.06 2.28
CA LYS A 135 -13.45 6.77 1.93
C LYS A 135 -13.61 6.98 0.43
N ASP A 136 -12.53 7.27 -0.28
CA ASP A 136 -12.58 7.50 -1.72
C ASP A 136 -12.90 6.21 -2.48
N ILE A 137 -12.44 5.07 -1.97
CA ILE A 137 -12.75 3.74 -2.51
C ILE A 137 -14.26 3.50 -2.41
N ASN A 138 -14.82 3.71 -1.22
CA ASN A 138 -16.28 3.59 -0.99
C ASN A 138 -17.06 4.58 -1.84
N ARG A 139 -16.60 5.82 -1.96
CA ARG A 139 -17.24 6.85 -2.79
C ARG A 139 -17.22 6.48 -4.27
N GLU A 140 -16.12 5.93 -4.76
CA GLU A 140 -16.00 5.49 -6.15
C GLU A 140 -16.93 4.30 -6.45
N ARG A 141 -17.04 3.34 -5.53
CA ARG A 141 -18.06 2.28 -5.63
C ARG A 141 -19.47 2.84 -5.66
N GLN A 142 -19.80 3.73 -4.72
CA GLN A 142 -21.12 4.37 -4.65
C GLN A 142 -21.45 5.10 -5.94
N ARG A 143 -20.53 5.93 -6.46
CA ARG A 143 -20.70 6.66 -7.73
C ARG A 143 -21.04 5.74 -8.90
N ARG A 144 -20.44 4.55 -8.96
CA ARG A 144 -20.69 3.56 -10.02
C ARG A 144 -22.05 2.89 -9.91
N PHE A 145 -22.60 2.82 -8.69
CA PHE A 145 -23.91 2.26 -8.40
C PHE A 145 -24.91 3.34 -7.99
N THR A 146 -24.76 4.57 -8.48
CA THR A 146 -25.81 5.59 -8.35
C THR A 146 -26.77 5.50 -9.53
N PRO A 147 -28.08 5.27 -9.31
CA PRO A 147 -29.05 5.28 -10.40
C PRO A 147 -29.09 6.67 -11.04
N ARG A 148 -29.17 6.71 -12.37
CA ARG A 148 -29.42 7.98 -13.07
C ARG A 148 -30.85 8.43 -12.78
N LEU A 149 -31.00 9.71 -12.49
CA LEU A 149 -32.32 10.32 -12.33
C LEU A 149 -33.08 10.25 -13.66
N HIS A 150 -34.38 9.95 -13.61
CA HIS A 150 -35.23 10.08 -14.77
C HIS A 150 -35.30 11.57 -15.19
N PRO A 151 -35.42 11.92 -16.48
CA PRO A 151 -35.51 13.32 -16.92
C PRO A 151 -36.61 14.15 -16.24
N LYS A 152 -37.66 13.49 -15.73
CA LYS A 152 -38.76 14.10 -14.97
C LYS A 152 -38.53 14.11 -13.44
N SER A 153 -37.31 13.87 -12.99
CA SER A 153 -36.88 13.81 -11.58
C SER A 153 -37.45 12.66 -10.73
N ASP A 154 -38.15 11.70 -11.35
CA ASP A 154 -38.62 10.51 -10.63
C ASP A 154 -37.49 9.50 -10.40
N ILE A 155 -37.48 8.90 -9.21
CA ILE A 155 -36.53 7.85 -8.83
C ILE A 155 -37.01 6.52 -9.40
N ASN A 156 -36.17 5.86 -10.19
CA ASN A 156 -36.43 4.49 -10.62
C ASN A 156 -36.09 3.53 -9.46
N HIS A 157 -37.06 3.30 -8.57
CA HIS A 157 -36.90 2.45 -7.39
C HIS A 157 -36.41 1.01 -7.69
N PRO A 158 -36.88 0.33 -8.76
CA PRO A 158 -36.30 -0.95 -9.16
C PRO A 158 -34.79 -0.88 -9.46
N VAL A 159 -34.34 0.14 -10.21
CA VAL A 159 -32.91 0.33 -10.53
C VAL A 159 -32.14 0.71 -9.27
N GLU A 160 -32.69 1.57 -8.41
CA GLU A 160 -32.10 1.92 -7.13
C GLU A 160 -31.86 0.67 -6.26
N ARG A 161 -32.85 -0.23 -6.18
CA ARG A 161 -32.73 -1.49 -5.46
C ARG A 161 -31.64 -2.38 -6.04
N LEU A 162 -31.58 -2.49 -7.37
CA LEU A 162 -30.55 -3.27 -8.07
C LEU A 162 -29.15 -2.70 -7.81
N CYS A 163 -28.97 -1.38 -7.92
CA CYS A 163 -27.75 -0.67 -7.59
C CYS A 163 -27.29 -0.95 -6.14
N ARG A 164 -28.22 -0.91 -5.18
CA ARG A 164 -27.94 -1.21 -3.77
C ARG A 164 -27.47 -2.66 -3.57
N LEU A 165 -28.07 -3.61 -4.28
CA LEU A 165 -27.65 -5.02 -4.25
C LEU A 165 -26.25 -5.21 -4.81
N TYR A 166 -25.91 -4.57 -5.94
CA TYR A 166 -24.57 -4.63 -6.50
C TYR A 166 -23.53 -3.97 -5.61
N LEU A 167 -23.84 -2.80 -5.04
CA LEU A 167 -22.95 -2.12 -4.09
C LEU A 167 -22.63 -3.01 -2.89
N ARG A 168 -23.66 -3.68 -2.31
CA ARG A 168 -23.46 -4.63 -1.22
C ARG A 168 -22.60 -5.82 -1.64
N LYS A 169 -22.72 -6.30 -2.88
CA LYS A 169 -21.92 -7.43 -3.38
C LYS A 169 -20.43 -7.09 -3.52
N VAL A 170 -20.09 -5.85 -3.90
CA VAL A 170 -18.69 -5.43 -4.11
C VAL A 170 -18.05 -4.76 -2.88
N THR A 171 -18.87 -4.42 -1.88
CA THR A 171 -18.37 -3.84 -0.63
C THR A 171 -18.12 -5.00 0.33
N PRO A 172 -16.89 -5.21 0.81
CA PRO A 172 -16.59 -6.29 1.73
C PRO A 172 -17.22 -6.03 3.10
N ASP A 173 -17.61 -7.09 3.82
CA ASP A 173 -18.12 -7.00 5.18
C ASP A 173 -17.04 -6.47 6.14
N ASN A 174 -15.81 -6.95 5.98
CA ASN A 174 -14.62 -6.41 6.63
C ASN A 174 -13.80 -5.59 5.62
N TRP A 175 -13.67 -4.29 5.86
CA TRP A 175 -12.92 -3.39 4.97
C TRP A 175 -11.44 -3.77 4.85
N SER A 176 -10.85 -4.39 5.88
CA SER A 176 -9.43 -4.76 5.88
C SER A 176 -9.12 -5.99 5.02
N ASP A 177 -10.16 -6.71 4.57
CA ASP A 177 -10.09 -7.81 3.60
C ASP A 177 -10.52 -7.38 2.19
N ASP A 178 -10.56 -6.05 1.94
CA ASP A 178 -11.03 -5.52 0.67
C ASP A 178 -10.14 -5.99 -0.50
N PRO A 179 -10.69 -6.71 -1.50
CA PRO A 179 -9.94 -7.16 -2.67
C PRO A 179 -9.29 -6.04 -3.47
N TYR A 180 -9.85 -4.83 -3.42
CA TYR A 180 -9.29 -3.68 -4.11
C TYR A 180 -7.93 -3.27 -3.51
N ILE A 181 -7.64 -3.57 -2.23
CA ILE A 181 -6.31 -3.37 -1.63
C ILE A 181 -5.24 -4.15 -2.40
N VAL A 182 -5.56 -5.37 -2.85
CA VAL A 182 -4.65 -6.17 -3.69
C VAL A 182 -4.33 -5.46 -4.99
N CYS A 183 -5.34 -4.87 -5.64
CA CYS A 183 -5.13 -4.07 -6.84
C CYS A 183 -4.22 -2.88 -6.59
N LEU A 184 -4.36 -2.18 -5.44
CA LEU A 184 -3.49 -1.06 -5.09
C LEU A 184 -2.04 -1.52 -4.95
N LEU A 185 -1.80 -2.64 -4.23
CA LEU A 185 -0.46 -3.21 -4.05
C LEU A 185 0.16 -3.64 -5.38
N LEU A 186 -0.60 -4.30 -6.26
CA LEU A 186 -0.14 -4.69 -7.60
C LEU A 186 0.18 -3.47 -8.46
N ALA A 187 -0.64 -2.41 -8.41
CA ALA A 187 -0.38 -1.18 -9.16
C ALA A 187 0.90 -0.47 -8.67
N LEU A 188 1.21 -0.52 -7.37
CA LEU A 188 2.47 -0.02 -6.84
C LEU A 188 3.67 -0.83 -7.37
N ALA A 189 3.56 -2.16 -7.40
CA ALA A 189 4.60 -3.03 -7.93
C ALA A 189 4.83 -2.80 -9.44
N GLN A 190 3.76 -2.65 -10.22
CA GLN A 190 3.83 -2.28 -11.63
C GLN A 190 4.50 -0.90 -11.81
N ALA A 191 4.15 0.09 -10.98
CA ALA A 191 4.77 1.40 -11.03
C ALA A 191 6.29 1.35 -10.77
N GLN A 192 6.75 0.44 -9.91
CA GLN A 192 8.18 0.18 -9.71
C GLN A 192 8.83 -0.47 -10.94
N SER A 193 8.21 -1.55 -11.44
CA SER A 193 8.69 -2.35 -12.58
C SER A 193 8.80 -1.54 -13.87
N ILE A 194 7.91 -0.55 -14.08
CA ILE A 194 7.96 0.36 -15.23
C ILE A 194 9.10 1.37 -15.11
N LYS A 195 9.44 1.81 -13.90
CA LYS A 195 10.51 2.79 -13.66
C LYS A 195 11.91 2.18 -13.75
N GLN A 196 12.06 0.91 -13.40
CA GLN A 196 13.35 0.21 -13.46
C GLN A 196 13.74 -0.09 -14.92
N ARG A 197 14.87 0.48 -15.35
CA ARG A 197 15.45 0.29 -16.69
C ARG A 197 16.48 -0.85 -16.76
N GLU A 198 16.97 -1.29 -15.61
CA GLU A 198 17.98 -2.34 -15.46
C GLU A 198 17.35 -3.73 -15.30
N GLU A 199 18.16 -4.72 -14.92
CA GLU A 199 17.70 -6.07 -14.57
C GLU A 199 16.61 -6.00 -13.49
N LYS A 200 15.44 -6.51 -13.84
CA LYS A 200 14.28 -6.51 -12.93
C LYS A 200 14.53 -7.50 -11.80
N PRO A 201 14.25 -7.13 -10.54
CA PRO A 201 14.35 -8.05 -9.42
C PRO A 201 13.37 -9.21 -9.55
N GLU A 202 13.62 -10.26 -8.80
CA GLU A 202 12.67 -11.37 -8.64
C GLU A 202 11.39 -10.93 -7.93
N THR A 203 11.48 -9.99 -6.99
CA THR A 203 10.34 -9.52 -6.19
C THR A 203 10.30 -8.01 -6.03
N PHE A 204 9.10 -7.44 -6.01
CA PHE A 204 8.82 -6.03 -5.83
C PHE A 204 8.18 -5.79 -4.45
N PRO A 205 8.94 -5.31 -3.46
CA PRO A 205 8.38 -5.00 -2.15
C PRO A 205 7.49 -3.75 -2.24
N VAL A 206 6.24 -3.88 -1.78
CA VAL A 206 5.25 -2.79 -1.80
C VAL A 206 4.62 -2.60 -0.44
N ARG A 207 4.28 -1.35 -0.14
CA ARG A 207 3.76 -0.92 1.16
C ARG A 207 2.66 0.10 0.93
N LEU A 208 1.49 -0.13 1.50
CA LEU A 208 0.34 0.76 1.37
C LEU A 208 0.01 1.34 2.75
N PHE A 209 0.16 2.66 2.86
CA PHE A 209 -0.38 3.43 3.97
C PHE A 209 -1.84 3.78 3.69
N LEU A 210 -2.75 3.19 4.46
CA LEU A 210 -4.19 3.36 4.29
C LEU A 210 -4.81 4.02 5.52
N VAL A 211 -5.57 5.08 5.29
CA VAL A 211 -6.39 5.72 6.31
C VAL A 211 -7.85 5.39 6.07
N VAL A 212 -8.59 5.11 7.13
CA VAL A 212 -10.01 4.72 7.07
C VAL A 212 -10.88 5.86 7.64
N ASP A 213 -12.03 6.13 7.01
CA ASP A 213 -12.97 7.12 7.54
C ASP A 213 -13.59 6.59 8.83
N GLY A 214 -13.59 7.40 9.88
CA GLY A 214 -14.11 7.02 11.20
C GLY A 214 -13.11 6.32 12.11
N ASP A 215 -12.02 5.74 11.60
CA ASP A 215 -10.93 5.26 12.46
C ASP A 215 -10.04 6.44 12.89
N LYS A 216 -10.22 6.85 14.15
CA LYS A 216 -9.47 7.94 14.78
C LYS A 216 -8.30 7.44 15.62
N ASN A 217 -8.18 6.12 15.77
CA ASN A 217 -7.25 5.50 16.70
C ASN A 217 -6.06 4.90 15.97
N TYR A 218 -6.26 4.40 14.75
CA TYR A 218 -5.24 3.70 14.00
C TYR A 218 -5.10 4.23 12.58
N ALA A 219 -3.88 4.17 12.07
CA ALA A 219 -3.62 4.11 10.65
C ALA A 219 -3.15 2.71 10.28
N HIS A 220 -3.37 2.31 9.03
CA HIS A 220 -3.18 0.94 8.60
C HIS A 220 -2.04 0.84 7.61
N VAL A 221 -1.22 -0.19 7.76
CA VAL A 221 -0.15 -0.50 6.82
C VAL A 221 -0.40 -1.89 6.26
N PHE A 222 -0.48 -1.97 4.94
CA PHE A 222 -0.50 -3.25 4.22
C PHE A 222 0.83 -3.47 3.54
N GLN A 223 1.38 -4.67 3.65
CA GLN A 223 2.66 -5.01 3.05
C GLN A 223 2.53 -6.28 2.23
N ALA A 224 3.24 -6.32 1.12
CA ALA A 224 3.39 -7.50 0.28
C ALA A 224 4.69 -7.42 -0.49
N ASP A 225 5.25 -8.58 -0.84
CA ASP A 225 6.33 -8.68 -1.80
C ASP A 225 5.77 -9.42 -3.03
N VAL A 226 5.76 -8.72 -4.17
CA VAL A 226 5.08 -9.20 -5.39
C VAL A 226 6.11 -9.81 -6.34
N ASP A 227 5.93 -11.08 -6.69
CA ASP A 227 6.80 -11.76 -7.63
C ASP A 227 6.75 -11.13 -9.04
N ALA A 228 7.91 -10.98 -9.67
CA ALA A 228 8.04 -10.42 -11.01
C ALA A 228 7.28 -11.24 -12.07
N HIS A 229 7.14 -12.56 -11.89
CA HIS A 229 6.35 -13.41 -12.77
C HIS A 229 4.86 -13.07 -12.74
N ILE A 230 4.32 -12.65 -11.59
CA ILE A 230 2.94 -12.17 -11.51
C ILE A 230 2.78 -10.91 -12.36
N LEU A 231 3.75 -9.98 -12.29
CA LEU A 231 3.72 -8.78 -13.11
C LEU A 231 3.86 -9.10 -14.61
N LYS A 232 4.73 -10.05 -14.98
CA LYS A 232 4.85 -10.54 -16.36
C LYS A 232 3.54 -11.18 -16.84
N ALA A 233 2.89 -12.00 -16.02
CA ALA A 233 1.60 -12.61 -16.35
C ALA A 233 0.48 -11.56 -16.48
N LEU A 234 0.51 -10.48 -15.69
CA LEU A 234 -0.42 -9.34 -15.87
C LEU A 234 -0.20 -8.63 -17.21
N ASP A 235 1.05 -8.49 -17.66
CA ASP A 235 1.39 -7.92 -18.97
C ASP A 235 1.11 -8.88 -20.14
N GLU A 236 1.28 -10.19 -19.93
CA GLU A 236 1.05 -11.26 -20.90
C GLU A 236 0.11 -12.32 -20.31
N PRO A 237 -1.22 -12.11 -20.36
CA PRO A 237 -2.18 -12.97 -19.66
C PRO A 237 -2.21 -14.44 -20.10
N THR A 238 -1.60 -14.77 -21.23
CA THR A 238 -1.46 -16.16 -21.71
C THR A 238 -0.31 -16.90 -21.04
N LEU A 239 0.58 -16.20 -20.34
CA LEU A 239 1.71 -16.77 -19.63
C LEU A 239 1.23 -17.54 -18.39
N ASP A 240 1.80 -18.73 -18.20
CA ASP A 240 1.55 -19.56 -17.01
C ASP A 240 2.27 -18.98 -15.80
N LEU A 241 1.61 -18.95 -14.65
CA LEU A 241 2.24 -18.51 -13.40
C LEU A 241 3.33 -19.48 -12.94
N ASN A 242 3.47 -20.67 -13.56
CA ASN A 242 4.55 -21.64 -13.31
C ASN A 242 4.66 -22.04 -11.84
N GLY A 243 3.52 -22.14 -11.15
CA GLY A 243 3.49 -22.48 -9.72
C GLY A 243 3.72 -21.30 -8.77
N VAL A 244 3.99 -20.08 -9.29
CA VAL A 244 4.17 -18.88 -8.48
C VAL A 244 2.87 -18.55 -7.74
N ALA A 245 2.96 -18.52 -6.42
CA ALA A 245 1.85 -18.15 -5.56
C ALA A 245 1.63 -16.64 -5.57
N TRP A 246 0.36 -16.24 -5.52
CA TRP A 246 -0.01 -14.84 -5.32
C TRP A 246 0.50 -14.30 -3.98
N PRO A 247 0.75 -12.97 -3.87
CA PRO A 247 1.36 -12.40 -2.69
C PRO A 247 0.50 -12.62 -1.45
N ARG A 248 1.19 -12.96 -0.36
CA ARG A 248 0.62 -12.90 0.99
C ARG A 248 0.66 -11.45 1.46
N ILE A 249 -0.48 -10.97 1.98
CA ILE A 249 -0.61 -9.58 2.41
C ILE A 249 -0.63 -9.55 3.93
N THR A 250 0.30 -8.81 4.54
CA THR A 250 0.26 -8.51 5.97
C THR A 250 -0.46 -7.17 6.17
N HIS A 251 -1.18 -7.05 7.27
CA HIS A 251 -1.88 -5.84 7.69
C HIS A 251 -1.57 -5.58 9.16
N THR A 252 -1.05 -4.39 9.44
CA THR A 252 -0.71 -3.94 10.79
C THR A 252 -1.41 -2.62 11.10
N LYS A 253 -1.66 -2.40 12.39
CA LYS A 253 -2.30 -1.17 12.91
C LYS A 253 -1.23 -0.35 13.64
N VAL A 254 -1.12 0.93 13.27
CA VAL A 254 -0.24 1.89 13.94
C VAL A 254 -1.10 2.89 14.69
N ALA A 255 -1.01 2.89 16.01
CA ALA A 255 -1.79 3.79 16.86
C ALA A 255 -1.46 5.25 16.56
N LEU A 256 -2.47 6.05 16.23
CA LEU A 256 -2.35 7.49 15.98
C LEU A 256 -1.93 8.23 17.24
N GLN A 257 -2.41 7.83 18.42
CA GLN A 257 -2.02 8.38 19.72
C GLN A 257 -0.49 8.38 19.89
N SER A 258 0.04 9.36 20.62
CA SER A 258 1.47 9.72 20.64
C SER A 258 1.91 10.40 19.33
N TYR A 259 1.25 11.52 19.03
CA TYR A 259 1.32 12.26 17.76
C TYR A 259 2.74 12.59 17.31
N LEU A 260 3.60 13.05 18.22
CA LEU A 260 4.98 13.42 17.90
C LEU A 260 5.81 12.25 17.36
N THR A 261 5.54 11.04 17.86
CA THR A 261 6.29 9.82 17.46
C THR A 261 5.65 9.09 16.28
N LEU A 262 4.42 9.45 15.90
CA LEU A 262 3.69 8.77 14.84
C LEU A 262 4.46 8.73 13.51
N PRO A 263 5.08 9.83 13.03
CA PRO A 263 5.79 9.79 11.76
C PRO A 263 6.96 8.79 11.76
N GLY A 264 7.69 8.69 12.88
CA GLY A 264 8.77 7.69 13.03
C GLY A 264 8.23 6.25 13.05
N ARG A 265 7.12 6.02 13.75
CA ARG A 265 6.46 4.70 13.80
C ARG A 265 5.92 4.24 12.45
N ILE A 266 5.24 5.12 11.72
CA ILE A 266 4.73 4.78 10.38
C ILE A 266 5.89 4.53 9.41
N VAL A 267 6.92 5.37 9.42
CA VAL A 267 8.11 5.16 8.55
C VAL A 267 8.82 3.87 8.88
N ALA A 268 8.96 3.52 10.17
CA ALA A 268 9.53 2.24 10.59
C ALA A 268 8.69 1.06 10.10
N GLU A 269 7.37 1.16 10.16
CA GLU A 269 6.49 0.09 9.68
C GLU A 269 6.49 -0.01 8.15
N LEU A 270 6.60 1.10 7.44
CA LEU A 270 6.67 1.11 5.97
C LEU A 270 8.03 0.60 5.45
N LEU A 271 9.14 0.95 6.11
CA LEU A 271 10.48 0.59 5.64
C LEU A 271 11.04 -0.68 6.30
N GLY A 272 10.58 -1.06 7.49
CA GLY A 272 10.99 -2.28 8.20
C GLY A 272 12.50 -2.54 8.18
N SER A 273 12.87 -3.80 7.88
CA SER A 273 14.26 -4.28 7.76
C SER A 273 15.04 -3.68 6.58
N TYR A 274 14.43 -2.84 5.74
CA TYR A 274 15.14 -2.13 4.68
C TYR A 274 16.00 -0.98 5.23
N MET A 275 15.92 -0.71 6.54
CA MET A 275 16.74 0.29 7.23
C MET A 275 17.91 -0.28 8.05
N GLU A 276 18.01 -1.61 8.23
CA GLU A 276 18.86 -2.22 9.26
C GLU A 276 20.37 -2.31 8.92
N GLU A 277 20.81 -2.05 7.68
CA GLU A 277 22.23 -2.20 7.30
C GLU A 277 23.21 -1.22 7.98
N LYS A 278 22.74 -0.05 8.47
CA LYS A 278 23.64 0.91 9.15
C LYS A 278 23.95 0.55 10.60
N ALA A 279 23.14 -0.28 11.25
CA ALA A 279 23.32 -0.60 12.67
C ALA A 279 24.42 -1.64 12.90
N GLU A 280 24.56 -2.61 11.98
CA GLU A 280 25.61 -3.64 12.09
C GLU A 280 27.00 -3.09 11.76
N LYS A 281 27.12 -2.23 10.74
CA LYS A 281 28.43 -1.63 10.40
C LYS A 281 28.95 -0.70 11.50
N ARG A 282 28.08 0.09 12.14
CA ARG A 282 28.47 0.94 13.28
C ARG A 282 28.86 0.14 14.51
N LYS A 283 28.20 -0.99 14.80
CA LYS A 283 28.62 -1.88 15.89
C LYS A 283 30.02 -2.44 15.66
N TYR A 284 30.35 -2.85 14.44
CA TYR A 284 31.69 -3.36 14.12
C TYR A 284 32.78 -2.27 14.09
N GLU A 285 32.45 -1.04 13.72
CA GLU A 285 33.40 0.10 13.78
C GLU A 285 33.60 0.61 15.23
N ASP A 286 32.54 0.76 16.03
CA ASP A 286 32.65 1.19 17.44
C ASP A 286 33.35 0.13 18.32
N ASP A 287 33.12 -1.17 18.08
CA ASP A 287 33.80 -2.26 18.80
C ASP A 287 35.27 -2.42 18.38
N ALA A 288 35.65 -1.91 17.20
CA ALA A 288 37.04 -1.90 16.73
C ALA A 288 37.84 -0.68 17.23
N GLU A 289 37.17 0.41 17.63
CA GLU A 289 37.84 1.70 17.91
C GLU A 289 38.05 2.03 19.40
N ALA A 290 37.69 1.17 20.37
CA ALA A 290 38.16 1.40 21.75
C ALA A 290 38.26 0.14 22.65
N PRO A 291 39.32 -0.01 23.50
CA PRO A 291 40.44 0.91 23.73
C PRO A 291 41.84 0.27 23.64
N MET A 292 42.64 0.71 22.67
CA MET A 292 44.10 0.68 22.75
C MET A 292 44.59 1.96 23.48
N LYS A 293 44.15 2.17 24.72
CA LYS A 293 44.65 3.26 25.60
C LYS A 293 44.74 2.81 27.06
N ARG A 294 45.86 2.16 27.37
CA ARG A 294 46.59 2.11 28.66
C ARG A 294 47.77 1.16 28.37
N VAL A 295 49.03 1.59 28.46
CA VAL A 295 49.82 1.54 29.71
C VAL A 295 51.01 2.51 29.62
N LYS A 296 50.96 3.50 30.54
CA LYS A 296 52.02 4.09 31.38
C LYS A 296 53.26 4.78 30.76
N THR A 297 53.27 6.11 30.93
CA THR A 297 54.44 6.92 31.30
C THR A 297 54.55 6.96 32.83
N THR A 298 55.69 6.63 33.45
CA THR A 298 56.37 7.50 34.45
C THR A 298 57.71 6.93 34.91
N LEU A 299 58.71 7.82 34.84
CA LEU A 299 59.98 7.94 35.58
C LEU A 299 61.10 6.92 35.31
#